data_AF-A0A226DVX8-F1
#
_entry.id   AF-A0A226DVX8-F1
#
_cell.length_a   1.000
_cell.length_b   1.000
_cell.length_c   1.000
_cell.angle_alpha   90.00
_cell.angle_beta   90.00
_cell.angle_gamma   90.00
#
_symmetry.space_group_name_H-M   'P 1'
#
loop_
_entity.id
_entity.type
_entity.pdbx_description
1 polymer ?
#
loop_
_entity_poly.entity_id
_entity_poly.type
_entity_poly.pdbx_seq_one_letter_code
_entity_poly.pdbx_strand_id
1 'polypeptide(L)'
;MIDLVNDRPCQRCYDIRFCGFIPSNLFMVEQALDRFLLPNIFSNSSSFYLCFMTQCIIGVCILPIIGFAFGIIRSCMPSAVTSLMDQEFNTWDDGGQIWIVFQTGLSILMGYIAGQLSANVVFAVGIVLVYPIVVKLIILESIARIWGAVMFGYLAALLAVNIVFAIAVVLVYPTVVKLLILESMNRNLEIETQNTSAYLGTYRTLQILSTMHNSVLSQPLMPALVGGVTVCQSFALCIIIAPTSEVPIPIFLLFSQIALNMFVVIIVPFKMMSGPLVKSMKLLKSLERMNGKSSVKQFVKSCPPSKLNLGDGKFFDKATSLVILSKSVDLLIYFLLI
;
A
#
# COMPACT_ATOMS: atom_id res chain seq x y z
N MET A 1 37.36 -29.76 -52.02
CA MET A 1 36.70 -28.47 -52.26
C MET A 1 36.04 -28.09 -50.94
N ILE A 2 36.76 -27.32 -50.12
CA ILE A 2 36.49 -27.06 -48.71
C ILE A 2 36.18 -25.56 -48.62
N ASP A 3 34.92 -25.20 -48.45
CA ASP A 3 34.54 -23.82 -48.16
C ASP A 3 34.49 -23.60 -46.65
N LEU A 4 35.52 -22.93 -46.17
CA LEU A 4 35.64 -22.36 -44.83
C LEU A 4 34.64 -21.20 -44.68
N VAL A 5 33.53 -21.47 -44.00
CA VAL A 5 32.59 -20.43 -43.54
C VAL A 5 33.24 -19.66 -42.41
N ASN A 6 33.61 -18.43 -42.74
CA ASN A 6 34.27 -17.44 -41.89
C ASN A 6 33.25 -16.82 -40.91
N ASP A 7 33.15 -17.39 -39.72
CA ASP A 7 32.32 -16.89 -38.62
C ASP A 7 33.06 -15.75 -37.90
N ARG A 8 32.84 -14.51 -38.33
CA ARG A 8 33.31 -13.31 -37.61
C ARG A 8 32.37 -13.00 -36.44
N PRO A 9 32.88 -12.80 -35.20
CA PRO A 9 32.05 -12.32 -34.10
C PRO A 9 31.66 -10.87 -34.37
N CYS A 10 30.37 -10.65 -34.59
CA CYS A 10 29.77 -9.33 -34.79
C CYS A 10 29.74 -8.61 -33.43
N GLN A 11 30.83 -7.92 -33.11
CA GLN A 11 31.00 -7.07 -31.94
C GLN A 11 30.26 -5.74 -32.20
N ARG A 12 28.93 -5.78 -32.15
CA ARG A 12 28.07 -4.61 -32.31
C ARG A 12 27.81 -4.01 -30.92
N CYS A 13 28.28 -2.78 -30.72
CA CYS A 13 28.11 -1.97 -29.52
C CYS A 13 26.67 -2.05 -28.96
N TYR A 14 26.55 -2.48 -27.72
CA TYR A 14 25.32 -2.41 -26.93
C TYR A 14 25.14 -0.98 -26.40
N ASP A 15 24.60 -0.09 -27.22
CA ASP A 15 23.96 1.14 -26.74
C ASP A 15 22.52 0.79 -26.34
N ILE A 16 22.34 0.34 -25.09
CA ILE A 16 21.02 0.06 -24.51
C ILE A 16 20.42 1.40 -24.10
N ARG A 17 19.89 2.16 -25.06
CA ARG A 17 18.83 3.12 -24.78
C ARG A 17 17.57 2.35 -24.45
N PHE A 18 17.36 2.07 -23.17
CA PHE A 18 16.00 1.92 -22.66
C PHE A 18 15.29 3.26 -22.92
N CYS A 19 14.53 3.34 -24.01
CA CYS A 19 13.53 4.40 -24.15
C CYS A 19 12.68 4.37 -22.88
N GLY A 20 12.76 5.47 -22.12
CA GLY A 20 12.06 5.64 -20.86
C GLY A 20 10.57 5.40 -21.03
N PHE A 21 10.11 4.27 -20.53
CA PHE A 21 8.72 4.09 -20.16
C PHE A 21 8.62 4.57 -18.71
N ILE A 22 8.60 5.90 -18.54
CA ILE A 22 8.10 6.50 -17.29
C ILE A 22 6.59 6.30 -17.34
N PRO A 23 5.98 5.45 -16.51
CA PRO A 23 4.54 5.39 -16.47
C PRO A 23 4.08 6.66 -15.76
N SER A 24 3.37 7.51 -16.49
CA SER A 24 2.64 8.71 -16.05
C SER A 24 1.58 8.44 -14.96
N ASN A 25 1.60 7.25 -14.36
CA ASN A 25 0.65 6.78 -13.35
C ASN A 25 1.18 6.94 -11.92
N LEU A 26 2.46 7.27 -11.71
CA LEU A 26 2.98 7.59 -10.37
C LEU A 26 2.57 9.00 -9.91
N PHE A 27 2.42 9.94 -10.85
CA PHE A 27 1.95 11.31 -10.58
C PHE A 27 0.46 11.38 -10.24
N MET A 28 -0.34 10.37 -10.62
CA MET A 28 -1.76 10.31 -10.28
C MET A 28 -2.03 9.76 -8.88
N VAL A 29 -1.11 8.98 -8.31
CA VAL A 29 -1.25 8.43 -6.94
C VAL A 29 -0.81 9.45 -5.91
N GLU A 30 0.23 10.24 -6.19
CA GLU A 30 0.67 11.34 -5.32
C GLU A 30 -0.37 12.49 -5.30
N GLN A 31 -0.97 12.82 -6.45
CA GLN A 31 -1.98 13.88 -6.55
C GLN A 31 -3.38 13.44 -6.05
N ALA A 32 -3.62 12.14 -5.91
CA ALA A 32 -4.83 11.59 -5.27
C ALA A 32 -4.68 11.50 -3.73
N LEU A 33 -3.46 11.29 -3.23
CA LEU A 33 -3.19 11.21 -1.79
C LEU A 33 -3.22 12.59 -1.12
N ASP A 34 -2.81 13.64 -1.84
CA ASP A 34 -2.84 15.04 -1.34
C ASP A 34 -4.23 15.68 -1.38
N ARG A 35 -5.17 15.17 -2.19
CA ARG A 35 -6.58 15.63 -2.17
C ARG A 35 -7.47 14.92 -1.16
N PHE A 36 -7.06 13.76 -0.65
CA PHE A 36 -7.90 12.94 0.23
C PHE A 36 -7.59 13.09 1.73
N LEU A 37 -6.45 13.69 2.11
CA LEU A 37 -6.03 13.72 3.52
C LEU A 37 -6.16 15.05 4.26
N LEU A 38 -6.34 16.21 3.62
CA LEU A 38 -6.45 17.50 4.31
C LEU A 38 -7.37 18.47 3.54
N PRO A 39 -8.70 18.48 3.81
CA PRO A 39 -9.24 19.62 4.57
C PRO A 39 -10.49 19.35 5.46
N ASN A 40 -11.03 18.12 5.54
CA ASN A 40 -12.40 17.93 6.07
C ASN A 40 -12.54 17.60 7.57
N ILE A 41 -11.47 17.60 8.36
CA ILE A 41 -11.53 17.17 9.77
C ILE A 41 -11.71 18.34 10.76
N PHE A 42 -11.55 19.60 10.34
CA PHE A 42 -11.63 20.76 11.25
C PHE A 42 -12.94 21.56 11.22
N SER A 43 -13.97 21.14 10.46
CA SER A 43 -15.19 21.95 10.29
C SER A 43 -16.32 21.65 11.28
N ASN A 44 -16.41 20.45 11.88
CA ASN A 44 -17.55 20.11 12.74
C ASN A 44 -17.30 20.34 14.24
N SER A 45 -16.06 20.24 14.71
CA SER A 45 -15.73 20.52 16.12
C SER A 45 -15.71 22.02 16.44
N SER A 46 -15.32 22.88 15.49
CA SER A 46 -15.27 24.34 15.67
C SER A 46 -16.67 24.99 15.73
N SER A 47 -17.62 24.49 14.93
CA SER A 47 -19.01 24.98 14.91
C SER A 47 -19.73 24.75 16.25
N PHE A 48 -19.48 23.61 16.90
CA PHE A 48 -20.06 23.30 18.21
C PHE A 48 -19.52 24.23 19.31
N TYR A 49 -18.21 24.52 19.30
CA TYR A 49 -17.61 25.49 20.22
C TYR A 49 -18.11 26.92 20.00
N LEU A 50 -18.31 27.36 18.76
CA LEU A 50 -18.85 28.69 18.44
C LEU A 50 -20.32 28.85 18.85
N CYS A 51 -21.16 27.84 18.61
CA CYS A 51 -22.56 27.84 19.04
C CYS A 51 -22.67 27.85 20.57
N PHE A 52 -21.82 27.07 21.24
CA PHE A 52 -21.73 27.02 22.69
C PHE A 52 -21.28 28.36 23.32
N MET A 53 -20.24 28.99 22.77
CA MET A 53 -19.78 30.31 23.22
C MET A 53 -20.85 31.40 23.00
N THR A 54 -21.60 31.32 21.90
CA THR A 54 -22.70 32.26 21.61
C THR A 54 -23.85 32.10 22.61
N GLN A 55 -24.22 30.87 22.97
CA GLN A 55 -25.24 30.59 23.99
C GLN A 55 -24.84 31.12 25.38
N CYS A 56 -23.55 30.99 25.76
CA CYS A 56 -23.02 31.54 27.00
C CYS A 56 -23.02 33.07 27.03
N ILE A 57 -22.66 33.73 25.93
CA ILE A 57 -22.68 35.20 25.82
C ILE A 57 -24.12 35.72 25.93
N ILE A 58 -25.08 35.08 25.27
CA ILE A 58 -26.52 35.41 25.33
C ILE A 58 -27.03 35.26 26.77
N GLY A 59 -26.71 34.15 27.46
CA GLY A 59 -27.13 33.92 28.84
C GLY A 59 -26.55 34.93 29.84
N VAL A 60 -25.25 35.21 29.76
CA VAL A 60 -24.57 36.12 30.70
C VAL A 60 -24.97 37.59 30.47
N CYS A 61 -25.24 37.99 29.22
CA CYS A 61 -25.56 39.37 28.90
C CYS A 61 -27.06 39.71 29.01
N ILE A 62 -27.97 38.79 28.67
CA ILE A 62 -29.41 39.10 28.57
C ILE A 62 -30.16 38.90 29.89
N LEU A 63 -29.77 37.92 30.73
CA LEU A 63 -30.40 37.73 32.04
C LEU A 63 -30.32 38.94 32.99
N PRO A 64 -29.20 39.67 33.13
CA PRO A 64 -29.17 40.86 33.97
C PRO A 64 -30.04 42.00 33.42
N ILE A 65 -30.18 42.11 32.10
CA ILE A 65 -31.04 43.12 31.45
C ILE A 65 -32.52 42.82 31.72
N ILE A 66 -32.93 41.55 31.66
CA ILE A 66 -34.31 41.14 31.98
C ILE A 66 -34.60 41.32 33.47
N GLY A 67 -33.65 40.95 34.35
CA GLY A 67 -33.78 41.18 35.80
C GLY A 67 -33.91 42.66 36.15
N PHE A 68 -33.14 43.52 35.48
CA PHE A 68 -33.22 44.97 35.61
C PHE A 68 -34.57 45.51 35.12
N ALA A 69 -35.05 45.06 33.95
CA ALA A 69 -36.36 45.43 33.42
C ALA A 69 -37.51 45.01 34.35
N PHE A 70 -37.46 43.79 34.91
CA PHE A 70 -38.46 43.32 35.87
C PHE A 70 -38.39 44.06 37.21
N GLY A 71 -37.20 44.45 37.68
CA GLY A 71 -37.04 45.30 38.88
C GLY A 71 -37.71 46.67 38.70
N ILE A 72 -37.57 47.27 37.52
CA ILE A 72 -38.24 48.55 37.20
C ILE A 72 -39.76 48.36 37.10
N ILE A 73 -40.23 47.31 36.43
CA ILE A 73 -41.67 47.06 36.22
C ILE A 73 -42.39 46.67 37.52
N ARG A 74 -41.75 45.91 38.42
CA ARG A 74 -42.35 45.49 39.71
C ARG A 74 -42.35 46.55 40.79
N SER A 75 -41.70 47.70 40.60
CA SER A 75 -41.78 48.83 41.53
C SER A 75 -43.21 49.37 41.72
N CYS A 76 -44.18 48.88 40.93
CA CYS A 76 -45.60 49.24 41.01
C CYS A 76 -46.51 48.18 41.67
N MET A 77 -45.98 47.07 42.19
CA MET A 77 -46.78 46.07 42.94
C MET A 77 -46.15 45.80 44.31
N PRO A 78 -46.88 46.01 45.43
CA PRO A 78 -46.37 45.71 46.76
C PRO A 78 -46.10 44.21 46.88
N SER A 79 -44.86 43.85 47.23
CA SER A 79 -44.48 42.45 47.39
C SER A 79 -45.18 41.86 48.61
N ALA A 80 -45.69 40.63 48.51
CA ALA A 80 -46.37 39.94 49.62
C ALA A 80 -45.45 39.68 50.84
N VAL A 81 -44.13 39.90 50.72
CA VAL A 81 -43.16 39.63 51.80
C VAL A 81 -43.04 40.81 52.77
N THR A 82 -43.43 42.03 52.35
CA THR A 82 -43.43 43.20 53.25
C THR A 82 -44.56 43.18 54.28
N SER A 83 -45.56 42.29 54.16
CA SER A 83 -46.63 42.20 55.16
C SER A 83 -46.24 41.46 56.45
N LEU A 84 -45.01 40.96 56.55
CA LEU A 84 -44.49 40.28 57.75
C LEU A 84 -43.50 41.12 58.57
N MET A 85 -43.19 42.34 58.13
CA MET A 85 -42.33 43.28 58.84
C MET A 85 -43.03 44.60 59.22
N ASP A 86 -44.34 44.54 59.50
CA ASP A 86 -45.01 45.61 60.26
C ASP A 86 -44.55 45.52 61.72
N GLN A 87 -43.38 46.08 62.00
CA GLN A 87 -42.95 46.40 63.35
C GLN A 87 -42.75 47.92 63.42
N GLU A 88 -43.62 48.58 64.20
CA GLU A 88 -43.75 50.03 64.35
C GLU A 88 -42.40 50.72 64.65
N PHE A 89 -41.86 51.43 63.65
CA PHE A 89 -40.79 52.40 63.86
C PHE A 89 -41.24 53.76 63.33
N ASN A 90 -41.78 54.57 64.24
CA ASN A 90 -42.03 55.99 64.00
C ASN A 90 -40.71 56.75 64.07
N THR A 91 -40.43 57.62 63.09
CA THR A 91 -39.31 58.59 62.96
C THR A 91 -38.18 58.24 61.97
N TRP A 92 -38.51 58.10 60.68
CA TRP A 92 -37.51 58.16 59.58
C TRP A 92 -38.09 58.97 58.39
N ASP A 93 -38.20 60.29 58.53
CA ASP A 93 -38.85 61.13 57.51
C ASP A 93 -37.91 61.66 56.40
N ASP A 94 -36.60 61.37 56.42
CA ASP A 94 -35.66 61.87 55.39
C ASP A 94 -34.71 60.80 54.79
N GLY A 95 -34.93 59.50 55.07
CA GLY A 95 -34.02 58.41 54.66
C GLY A 95 -34.54 57.44 53.58
N GLY A 96 -35.75 57.64 53.06
CA GLY A 96 -36.48 56.65 52.25
C GLY A 96 -35.83 56.26 50.92
N GLN A 97 -34.97 57.11 50.34
CA GLN A 97 -34.31 56.79 49.06
C GLN A 97 -33.23 55.72 49.17
N ILE A 98 -32.53 55.62 50.31
CA ILE A 98 -31.39 54.69 50.46
C ILE A 98 -31.87 53.24 50.56
N TRP A 99 -32.99 53.01 51.24
CA TRP A 99 -33.55 51.67 51.46
C TRP A 99 -34.02 51.00 50.15
N ILE A 100 -34.70 51.75 49.28
CA ILE A 100 -35.20 51.24 48.00
C ILE A 100 -34.01 50.84 47.10
N VAL A 101 -32.96 51.66 47.06
CA VAL A 101 -31.75 51.35 46.28
C VAL A 101 -31.06 50.07 46.78
N PHE A 102 -31.00 49.88 48.11
CA PHE A 102 -30.41 48.68 48.70
C PHE A 102 -31.22 47.41 48.39
N GLN A 103 -32.54 47.47 48.51
CA GLN A 103 -33.42 46.33 48.26
C GLN A 103 -33.44 45.92 46.78
N THR A 104 -33.46 46.89 45.86
CA THR A 104 -33.34 46.63 44.42
C THR A 104 -31.96 46.05 44.08
N GLY A 105 -30.89 46.59 44.66
CA GLY A 105 -29.52 46.08 44.49
C GLY A 105 -29.37 44.63 44.96
N LEU A 106 -29.94 44.28 46.11
CA LEU A 106 -29.88 42.91 46.65
C LEU A 106 -30.67 41.91 45.79
N SER A 107 -31.83 42.32 45.26
CA SER A 107 -32.63 41.46 44.38
C SER A 107 -31.91 41.17 43.05
N ILE A 108 -31.25 42.19 42.47
CA ILE A 108 -30.43 42.03 41.27
C ILE A 108 -29.23 41.12 41.54
N LEU A 109 -28.55 41.30 42.68
CA LEU A 109 -27.39 40.49 43.05
C LEU A 109 -27.77 39.02 43.27
N MET A 110 -28.87 38.76 43.98
CA MET A 110 -29.35 37.38 44.21
C MET A 110 -29.83 36.71 42.91
N GLY A 111 -30.50 37.45 42.03
CA GLY A 111 -30.87 36.96 40.70
C GLY A 111 -29.65 36.64 39.83
N TYR A 112 -28.62 37.48 39.88
CA TYR A 112 -27.36 37.26 39.17
C TYR A 112 -26.62 36.02 39.68
N ILE A 113 -26.48 35.86 41.01
CA ILE A 113 -25.81 34.71 41.61
C ILE A 113 -26.58 33.41 41.32
N ALA A 114 -27.92 33.41 41.46
CA ALA A 114 -28.74 32.24 41.16
C ALA A 114 -28.68 31.86 39.67
N GLY A 115 -28.70 32.85 38.77
CA GLY A 115 -28.54 32.64 37.33
C GLY A 115 -27.18 32.02 37.00
N GLN A 116 -26.09 32.58 37.54
CA GLN A 116 -24.74 32.04 37.32
C GLN A 116 -24.56 30.64 37.89
N LEU A 117 -25.12 30.36 39.08
CA LEU A 117 -25.05 29.03 39.68
C LEU A 117 -25.79 28.00 38.82
N SER A 118 -26.98 28.34 38.31
CA SER A 118 -27.75 27.46 37.42
C SER A 118 -27.04 27.20 36.09
N ALA A 119 -26.43 28.23 35.49
CA ALA A 119 -25.67 28.10 34.25
C ALA A 119 -24.44 27.19 34.42
N ASN A 120 -23.71 27.35 35.53
CA ASN A 120 -22.54 26.53 35.85
C ASN A 120 -22.92 25.06 36.10
N VAL A 121 -24.05 24.80 36.76
CA VAL A 121 -24.53 23.42 36.99
C VAL A 121 -24.92 22.76 35.66
N VAL A 122 -25.66 23.45 34.79
CA VAL A 122 -26.04 22.93 33.47
C VAL A 122 -24.80 22.66 32.61
N PHE A 123 -23.80 23.55 32.66
CA PHE A 123 -22.54 23.36 31.95
C PHE A 123 -21.73 22.18 32.49
N ALA A 124 -21.60 22.06 33.80
CA ALA A 124 -20.87 20.96 34.44
C ALA A 124 -21.52 19.61 34.10
N VAL A 125 -22.85 19.52 34.18
CA VAL A 125 -23.60 18.31 33.80
C VAL A 125 -23.44 18.03 32.30
N GLY A 126 -23.48 19.06 31.45
CA GLY A 126 -23.25 18.96 30.02
C GLY A 126 -21.86 18.39 29.69
N ILE A 127 -20.80 18.91 30.30
CA ILE A 127 -19.44 18.36 30.13
C ILE A 127 -19.37 16.91 30.61
N VAL A 128 -19.88 16.62 31.81
CA VAL A 128 -19.79 15.28 32.41
C VAL A 128 -20.54 14.23 31.59
N LEU A 129 -21.63 14.59 30.92
CA LEU A 129 -22.40 13.68 30.05
C LEU A 129 -21.86 13.60 28.62
N VAL A 130 -21.43 14.72 28.03
CA VAL A 130 -20.96 14.76 26.63
C VAL A 130 -19.54 14.21 26.50
N TYR A 131 -18.66 14.47 27.47
CA TYR A 131 -17.28 14.02 27.45
C TYR A 131 -17.12 12.49 27.31
N PRO A 132 -17.78 11.62 28.11
CA PRO A 132 -17.64 10.18 27.95
C PRO A 132 -18.19 9.66 26.62
N ILE A 133 -19.19 10.33 26.02
CA ILE A 133 -19.76 9.95 24.72
C ILE A 133 -18.78 10.29 23.60
N VAL A 134 -18.22 11.51 23.61
CA VAL A 134 -17.25 11.96 22.59
C VAL A 134 -15.96 11.13 22.69
N VAL A 135 -15.45 10.85 23.89
CA VAL A 135 -14.25 10.02 24.08
C VAL A 135 -14.48 8.59 23.60
N LYS A 136 -15.64 7.97 23.90
CA LYS A 136 -15.97 6.63 23.38
C LYS A 136 -16.07 6.60 21.86
N LEU A 137 -16.62 7.65 21.24
CA LEU A 137 -16.77 7.75 19.80
C LEU A 137 -15.42 7.91 19.09
N ILE A 138 -14.52 8.75 19.64
CA ILE A 138 -13.14 8.91 19.14
C ILE A 138 -12.35 7.60 19.26
N ILE A 139 -12.47 6.89 20.39
CA ILE A 139 -11.80 5.60 20.58
C ILE A 139 -12.33 4.57 19.56
N LEU A 140 -13.64 4.48 19.37
CA LEU A 140 -14.23 3.53 18.41
C LEU A 140 -13.80 3.82 16.97
N GLU A 141 -13.76 5.09 16.57
CA GLU A 141 -13.31 5.50 15.25
C GLU A 141 -11.81 5.16 15.04
N SER A 142 -10.97 5.40 16.05
CA SER A 142 -9.54 5.06 15.99
C SER A 142 -9.32 3.54 15.83
N ILE A 143 -10.07 2.72 16.56
CA ILE A 143 -10.01 1.26 16.46
C ILE A 143 -10.47 0.79 15.08
N ALA A 144 -11.57 1.35 14.57
CA ALA A 144 -12.09 1.01 13.24
C ALA A 144 -11.08 1.34 12.12
N ARG A 145 -10.38 2.48 12.21
CA ARG A 145 -9.33 2.87 11.25
C ARG A 145 -8.13 1.92 11.31
N ILE A 146 -7.65 1.59 12.51
CA ILE A 146 -6.54 0.63 12.69
C ILE A 146 -6.94 -0.75 12.16
N TRP A 147 -8.14 -1.22 12.48
CA TRP A 147 -8.65 -2.51 11.99
C TRP A 147 -8.79 -2.52 10.48
N GLY A 148 -9.31 -1.45 9.88
CA GLY A 148 -9.38 -1.29 8.43
C GLY A 148 -8.01 -1.38 7.76
N ALA A 149 -7.00 -0.69 8.32
CA ALA A 149 -5.63 -0.74 7.81
C ALA A 149 -5.02 -2.15 7.92
N VAL A 150 -5.22 -2.84 9.05
CA VAL A 150 -4.73 -4.22 9.27
C VAL A 150 -5.40 -5.20 8.31
N MET A 151 -6.73 -5.15 8.17
CA MET A 151 -7.48 -6.04 7.28
C MET A 151 -7.12 -5.81 5.81
N PHE A 152 -6.98 -4.54 5.40
CA PHE A 152 -6.54 -4.20 4.05
C PHE A 152 -5.12 -4.69 3.77
N GLY A 153 -4.19 -4.49 4.71
CA GLY A 153 -2.82 -5.01 4.61
C GLY A 153 -2.78 -6.53 4.50
N TYR A 154 -3.57 -7.24 5.31
CA TYR A 154 -3.67 -8.70 5.25
C TYR A 154 -4.26 -9.20 3.92
N LEU A 155 -5.32 -8.57 3.42
CA LEU A 155 -5.91 -8.91 2.13
C LEU A 155 -4.94 -8.66 0.98
N ALA A 156 -4.24 -7.52 1.00
CA ALA A 156 -3.21 -7.19 0.01
C ALA A 156 -2.06 -8.22 0.03
N ALA A 157 -1.61 -8.64 1.21
CA ALA A 157 -0.59 -9.68 1.35
C ALA A 157 -1.07 -11.04 0.80
N LEU A 158 -2.30 -11.46 1.11
CA LEU A 158 -2.88 -12.69 0.58
C LEU A 158 -3.01 -12.65 -0.95
N LEU A 159 -3.47 -11.53 -1.52
CA LEU A 159 -3.55 -11.35 -2.97
C LEU A 159 -2.16 -11.41 -3.61
N ALA A 160 -1.17 -10.74 -3.01
CA ALA A 160 0.21 -10.78 -3.49
C ALA A 160 0.78 -12.22 -3.49
N VAL A 161 0.58 -12.98 -2.42
CA VAL A 161 1.03 -14.38 -2.33
C VAL A 161 0.37 -15.24 -3.41
N ASN A 162 -0.94 -15.09 -3.63
CA ASN A 162 -1.65 -15.85 -4.67
C ASN A 162 -1.17 -15.50 -6.08
N ILE A 163 -0.92 -14.22 -6.36
CA ILE A 163 -0.37 -13.77 -7.65
C ILE A 163 1.03 -14.35 -7.86
N VAL A 164 1.91 -14.25 -6.87
CA VAL A 164 3.27 -14.81 -6.95
C VAL A 164 3.22 -16.33 -7.14
N PHE A 165 2.35 -17.03 -6.42
CA PHE A 165 2.16 -18.47 -6.57
C PHE A 165 1.65 -18.83 -7.97
N ALA A 166 0.62 -18.14 -8.47
CA ALA A 166 0.08 -18.36 -9.81
C ALA A 166 1.16 -18.16 -10.88
N ILE A 167 1.95 -17.10 -10.78
CA ILE A 167 3.06 -16.85 -11.71
C ILE A 167 4.13 -17.94 -11.58
N ALA A 168 4.51 -18.33 -10.36
CA ALA A 168 5.46 -19.40 -10.13
C ALA A 168 4.99 -20.72 -10.76
N VAL A 169 3.72 -21.10 -10.60
CA VAL A 169 3.16 -22.30 -11.22
C VAL A 169 3.19 -22.20 -12.74
N VAL A 170 2.74 -21.07 -13.31
CA VAL A 170 2.73 -20.84 -14.76
C VAL A 170 4.14 -20.88 -15.36
N LEU A 171 5.16 -20.41 -14.63
CA LEU A 171 6.55 -20.40 -15.09
C LEU A 171 7.28 -21.74 -14.88
N VAL A 172 7.10 -22.36 -13.72
CA VAL A 172 7.84 -23.55 -13.31
C VAL A 172 7.25 -24.80 -13.96
N TYR A 173 5.92 -24.92 -14.03
CA TYR A 173 5.28 -26.15 -14.50
C TYR A 173 5.68 -26.50 -15.94
N PRO A 174 5.57 -25.60 -16.95
CA PRO A 174 5.96 -25.94 -18.32
C PRO A 174 7.45 -26.22 -18.46
N THR A 175 8.27 -25.58 -17.61
CA THR A 175 9.73 -25.79 -17.56
C THR A 175 10.06 -27.20 -17.07
N VAL A 176 9.42 -27.66 -16.00
CA VAL A 176 9.59 -29.02 -15.46
C VAL A 176 9.08 -30.07 -16.43
N VAL A 177 7.90 -29.86 -17.04
CA VAL A 177 7.35 -30.79 -18.05
C VAL A 177 8.29 -30.93 -19.24
N LYS A 178 8.82 -29.83 -19.78
CA LYS A 178 9.83 -29.89 -20.85
C LYS A 178 11.07 -30.67 -20.42
N LEU A 179 11.56 -30.44 -19.21
CA LEU A 179 12.75 -31.12 -18.70
C LEU A 179 12.54 -32.64 -18.53
N LEU A 180 11.38 -33.07 -18.04
CA LEU A 180 11.02 -34.48 -17.90
C LEU A 180 10.89 -35.18 -19.25
N ILE A 181 10.22 -34.56 -20.22
CA ILE A 181 10.10 -35.12 -21.58
C ILE A 181 11.49 -35.26 -22.20
N LEU A 182 12.33 -34.23 -22.08
CA LEU A 182 13.66 -34.22 -22.68
C LEU A 182 14.61 -35.23 -22.03
N GLU A 183 14.46 -35.47 -20.73
CA GLU A 183 15.17 -36.52 -20.01
C GLU A 183 14.71 -37.92 -20.38
N SER A 184 13.40 -38.13 -20.52
CA SER A 184 12.82 -39.38 -21.04
C SER A 184 13.34 -39.71 -22.43
N MET A 185 13.37 -38.71 -23.32
CA MET A 185 13.93 -38.87 -24.67
C MET A 185 15.42 -39.23 -24.65
N ASN A 186 16.22 -38.60 -23.78
CA ASN A 186 17.65 -38.93 -23.67
C ASN A 186 17.88 -40.36 -23.20
N ARG A 187 17.10 -40.85 -22.22
CA ARG A 187 17.21 -42.23 -21.72
C ARG A 187 16.84 -43.26 -22.79
N ASN A 188 15.73 -43.03 -23.50
CA ASN A 188 15.27 -43.96 -24.53
C ASN A 188 16.22 -44.00 -25.75
N LEU A 189 16.84 -42.87 -26.06
CA LEU A 189 17.80 -42.72 -27.15
C LEU A 189 19.11 -43.48 -26.89
N GLU A 190 19.50 -43.67 -25.63
CA GLU A 190 20.63 -44.53 -25.25
C GLU A 190 20.32 -46.03 -25.39
N ILE A 191 19.04 -46.41 -25.30
CA ILE A 191 18.60 -47.82 -25.33
C ILE A 191 18.29 -48.29 -26.76
N GLU A 192 17.58 -47.48 -27.57
CA GLU A 192 16.96 -47.95 -28.80
C GLU A 192 17.28 -47.06 -30.01
N THR A 193 18.32 -47.44 -30.77
CA THR A 193 18.75 -46.68 -31.96
C THR A 193 17.79 -46.81 -33.14
N GLN A 194 16.89 -47.81 -33.15
CA GLN A 194 16.07 -48.15 -34.33
C GLN A 194 14.81 -47.29 -34.49
N ASN A 195 14.21 -46.76 -33.42
CA ASN A 195 12.92 -46.05 -33.46
C ASN A 195 13.03 -44.53 -33.65
N THR A 196 13.93 -44.08 -34.53
CA THR A 196 14.24 -42.64 -34.71
C THR A 196 13.01 -41.79 -35.04
N SER A 197 12.06 -42.30 -35.82
CA SER A 197 10.89 -41.53 -36.29
C SER A 197 9.95 -41.10 -35.16
N ALA A 198 9.73 -41.95 -34.15
CA ALA A 198 8.86 -41.65 -33.02
C ALA A 198 9.41 -40.47 -32.20
N TYR A 199 10.72 -40.42 -31.98
CA TYR A 199 11.38 -39.32 -31.26
C TYR A 199 11.25 -37.98 -31.98
N LEU A 200 11.32 -37.97 -33.32
CA LEU A 200 11.13 -36.74 -34.11
C LEU A 200 9.73 -36.16 -33.91
N GLY A 201 8.71 -37.02 -33.83
CA GLY A 201 7.34 -36.62 -33.51
C GLY A 201 7.22 -35.96 -32.14
N THR A 202 7.75 -36.60 -31.09
CA THR A 202 7.74 -36.05 -29.72
C THR A 202 8.52 -34.74 -29.62
N TYR A 203 9.66 -34.64 -30.31
CA TYR A 203 10.46 -33.41 -30.35
C TYR A 203 9.69 -32.25 -30.98
N ARG A 204 8.96 -32.52 -32.07
CA ARG A 204 8.12 -31.51 -32.73
C ARG A 204 7.01 -30.99 -31.82
N THR A 205 6.36 -31.88 -31.06
CA THR A 205 5.37 -31.47 -30.04
C THR A 205 5.99 -30.61 -28.95
N LEU A 206 7.19 -30.96 -28.49
CA LEU A 206 7.93 -30.19 -27.49
C LEU A 206 8.32 -28.80 -28.03
N GLN A 207 8.66 -28.71 -29.33
CA GLN A 207 8.95 -27.43 -29.98
C GLN A 207 7.70 -26.55 -30.06
N ILE A 208 6.55 -27.10 -30.45
CA ILE A 208 5.27 -26.36 -30.49
C ILE A 208 4.90 -25.86 -29.08
N LEU A 209 4.99 -26.73 -28.07
CA LEU A 209 4.75 -26.37 -26.67
C LEU A 209 5.71 -25.25 -26.21
N SER A 210 6.97 -25.30 -26.67
CA SER A 210 7.93 -24.26 -26.32
C SER A 210 7.65 -22.93 -27.00
N THR A 211 7.25 -22.94 -28.27
CA THR A 211 6.84 -21.74 -28.99
C THR A 211 5.60 -21.11 -28.35
N MET A 212 4.58 -21.90 -27.98
CA MET A 212 3.40 -21.39 -27.28
C MET A 212 3.76 -20.77 -25.93
N HIS A 213 4.58 -21.47 -25.13
CA HIS A 213 5.05 -20.95 -23.85
C HIS A 213 5.86 -19.66 -24.01
N ASN A 214 6.75 -19.60 -25.01
CA ASN A 214 7.53 -18.39 -25.28
C ASN A 214 6.64 -17.24 -25.77
N SER A 215 5.59 -17.51 -26.55
CA SER A 215 4.62 -16.50 -26.98
C SER A 215 3.85 -15.89 -25.80
N VAL A 216 3.47 -16.72 -24.82
CA VAL A 216 2.74 -16.25 -23.63
C VAL A 216 3.65 -15.51 -22.65
N LEU A 217 4.90 -15.96 -22.50
CA LEU A 217 5.83 -15.36 -21.54
C LEU A 217 6.60 -14.15 -22.08
N SER A 218 6.96 -14.13 -23.37
CA SER A 218 7.95 -13.19 -23.90
C SER A 218 7.52 -11.73 -23.74
N GLN A 219 6.27 -11.39 -24.08
CA GLN A 219 5.73 -10.05 -23.90
C GLN A 219 4.24 -10.13 -23.60
N PRO A 220 3.73 -9.39 -22.59
CA PRO A 220 4.42 -8.44 -21.71
C PRO A 220 4.95 -9.04 -20.38
N LEU A 221 4.76 -10.35 -20.16
CA LEU A 221 4.87 -10.93 -18.84
C LEU A 221 6.31 -10.96 -18.30
N MET A 222 7.29 -11.37 -19.11
CA MET A 222 8.67 -11.53 -18.62
C MET A 222 9.33 -10.18 -18.23
N PRO A 223 9.23 -9.11 -19.04
CA PRO A 223 9.74 -7.80 -18.65
C PRO A 223 9.02 -7.24 -17.40
N ALA A 224 7.70 -7.41 -17.31
CA ALA A 224 6.92 -6.97 -16.15
C ALA A 224 7.34 -7.69 -14.87
N LEU A 225 7.58 -9.01 -14.95
CA LEU A 225 8.05 -9.80 -13.82
C LEU A 225 9.47 -9.43 -13.40
N VAL A 226 10.40 -9.36 -14.36
CA VAL A 226 11.80 -9.00 -14.07
C VAL A 226 11.87 -7.59 -13.48
N GLY A 227 11.19 -6.63 -14.10
CA GLY A 227 11.14 -5.24 -13.62
C GLY A 227 10.49 -5.12 -12.25
N GLY A 228 9.32 -5.74 -12.06
CA GLY A 228 8.57 -5.69 -10.80
C GLY A 228 9.35 -6.29 -9.63
N VAL A 229 9.97 -7.45 -9.82
CA VAL A 229 10.77 -8.09 -8.78
C VAL A 229 12.05 -7.29 -8.49
N THR A 230 12.68 -6.70 -9.52
CA THR A 230 13.87 -5.84 -9.33
C THR A 230 13.55 -4.60 -8.51
N VAL A 231 12.48 -3.87 -8.85
CA VAL A 231 12.04 -2.67 -8.12
C VAL A 231 11.65 -3.03 -6.69
N CYS A 232 10.88 -4.09 -6.50
CA CYS A 232 10.45 -4.52 -5.17
C CYS A 232 11.62 -4.94 -4.27
N GLN A 233 12.59 -5.67 -4.82
CA GLN A 233 13.81 -6.05 -4.09
C GLN A 233 14.66 -4.82 -3.74
N SER A 234 14.84 -3.88 -4.68
CA SER A 234 15.61 -2.66 -4.46
C SER A 234 14.99 -1.81 -3.34
N PHE A 235 13.66 -1.68 -3.34
CA PHE A 235 12.93 -0.97 -2.30
C PHE A 235 13.05 -1.65 -0.93
N ALA A 236 12.93 -2.98 -0.87
CA ALA A 236 13.12 -3.71 0.37
C ALA A 236 14.54 -3.56 0.92
N LEU A 237 15.56 -3.62 0.07
CA LEU A 237 16.95 -3.40 0.47
C LEU A 237 17.20 -1.95 0.92
N CYS A 238 16.57 -0.97 0.29
CA CYS A 238 16.66 0.44 0.69
C CYS A 238 16.19 0.62 2.15
N ILE A 239 15.05 0.02 2.51
CA ILE A 239 14.51 0.09 3.88
C ILE A 239 15.39 -0.65 4.88
N ILE A 240 16.01 -1.77 4.48
CA ILE A 240 16.95 -2.53 5.34
C ILE A 240 18.22 -1.72 5.61
N ILE A 241 18.72 -0.97 4.63
CA ILE A 241 19.95 -0.17 4.74
C ILE A 241 19.70 1.16 5.45
N ALA A 242 18.47 1.69 5.39
CA ALA A 242 18.10 2.91 6.07
C ALA A 242 18.52 2.89 7.56
N PRO A 243 19.01 4.03 8.10
CA PRO A 243 19.64 4.07 9.41
C PRO A 243 18.72 3.51 10.51
N THR A 244 19.25 2.54 11.25
CA THR A 244 18.52 1.75 12.26
C THR A 244 18.08 2.56 13.48
N SER A 245 18.49 3.83 13.61
CA SER A 245 18.07 4.69 14.71
C SER A 245 16.58 5.06 14.65
N GLU A 246 15.93 4.92 13.49
CA GLU A 246 14.54 5.33 13.29
C GLU A 246 13.58 4.19 12.94
N VAL A 247 14.09 3.02 12.56
CA VAL A 247 13.24 1.90 12.08
C VAL A 247 12.99 0.89 13.20
N PRO A 248 11.73 0.67 13.62
CA PRO A 248 11.37 -0.41 14.54
C PRO A 248 11.87 -1.78 14.06
N ILE A 249 12.47 -2.57 14.96
CA ILE A 249 12.95 -3.94 14.70
C ILE A 249 11.92 -4.81 13.94
N PRO A 250 10.60 -4.76 14.24
CA PRO A 250 9.60 -5.54 13.49
C PRO A 250 9.55 -5.21 12.00
N ILE A 251 9.73 -3.94 11.64
CA ILE A 251 9.72 -3.47 10.24
C ILE A 251 10.96 -4.02 9.52
N PHE A 252 12.13 -3.93 10.15
CA PHE A 252 13.37 -4.50 9.61
C PHE A 252 13.25 -6.00 9.34
N LEU A 253 12.72 -6.79 10.28
CA LEU A 253 12.52 -8.24 10.10
C LEU A 253 11.56 -8.54 8.95
N LEU A 254 10.48 -7.78 8.82
CA LEU A 254 9.50 -7.94 7.75
C LEU A 254 10.14 -7.67 6.38
N PHE A 255 10.87 -6.56 6.23
CA PHE A 255 11.55 -6.24 4.97
C PHE A 255 12.69 -7.22 4.65
N SER A 256 13.42 -7.69 5.66
CA SER A 256 14.42 -8.75 5.49
C SER A 256 13.81 -10.04 4.92
N GLN A 257 12.64 -10.44 5.43
CA GLN A 257 11.93 -11.61 4.92
C GLN A 257 11.47 -11.40 3.47
N ILE A 258 10.95 -10.21 3.13
CA ILE A 258 10.54 -9.87 1.76
C ILE A 258 11.76 -9.91 0.82
N ALA A 259 12.88 -9.30 1.22
CA ALA A 259 14.10 -9.27 0.42
C ALA A 259 14.62 -10.69 0.14
N LEU A 260 14.63 -11.57 1.15
CA LEU A 260 15.02 -12.97 1.02
C LEU A 260 14.06 -13.73 0.08
N ASN A 261 12.75 -13.55 0.24
CA ASN A 261 11.75 -14.17 -0.63
C ASN A 261 11.95 -13.75 -2.09
N MET A 262 12.14 -12.45 -2.36
CA MET A 262 12.39 -11.94 -3.72
C MET A 262 13.70 -12.50 -4.29
N PHE A 263 14.74 -12.62 -3.47
CA PHE A 263 16.01 -13.23 -3.89
C PHE A 263 15.83 -14.69 -4.32
N VAL A 264 15.07 -15.49 -3.56
CA VAL A 264 14.72 -16.87 -3.92
C VAL A 264 13.91 -16.92 -5.22
N VAL A 265 12.94 -16.02 -5.38
CA VAL A 265 12.10 -15.88 -6.59
C VAL A 265 12.93 -15.46 -7.82
N ILE A 266 14.04 -14.75 -7.66
CA ILE A 266 14.95 -14.44 -8.77
C ILE A 266 15.88 -15.62 -9.07
N ILE A 267 16.42 -16.30 -8.07
CA ILE A 267 17.43 -17.33 -8.32
C ILE A 267 16.80 -18.63 -8.82
N VAL A 268 15.74 -19.10 -8.17
CA VAL A 268 15.22 -20.46 -8.40
C VAL A 268 14.56 -20.60 -9.79
N PRO A 269 13.56 -19.78 -10.17
CA PRO A 269 12.89 -19.87 -11.46
C PRO A 269 13.85 -19.64 -12.64
N PHE A 270 14.71 -18.63 -12.57
CA PHE A 270 15.65 -18.33 -13.66
C PHE A 270 16.69 -19.43 -13.84
N LYS A 271 17.19 -20.01 -12.73
CA LYS A 271 18.07 -21.18 -12.80
C LYS A 271 17.35 -22.38 -13.40
N MET A 272 16.09 -22.65 -13.02
CA MET A 272 15.29 -23.72 -13.59
C MET A 272 15.02 -23.52 -15.09
N MET A 273 14.72 -22.30 -15.52
CA MET A 273 14.47 -21.97 -16.94
C MET A 273 15.69 -22.18 -17.84
N SER A 274 16.90 -22.01 -17.31
CA SER A 274 18.14 -22.28 -18.08
C SER A 274 18.36 -23.78 -18.35
N GLY A 275 17.79 -24.67 -17.52
CA GLY A 275 18.02 -26.12 -17.58
C GLY A 275 17.58 -26.79 -18.88
N PRO A 276 16.32 -26.60 -19.33
CA PRO A 276 15.83 -27.17 -20.59
C PRO A 276 16.65 -26.76 -21.81
N LEU A 277 17.19 -25.53 -21.84
CA LEU A 277 17.99 -25.04 -22.95
C LEU A 277 19.29 -25.83 -23.10
N VAL A 278 20.04 -25.96 -22.00
CA VAL A 278 21.31 -26.72 -21.99
C VAL A 278 21.08 -28.19 -22.34
N LYS A 279 20.05 -28.83 -21.75
CA LYS A 279 19.72 -30.22 -22.07
C LYS A 279 19.28 -30.38 -23.52
N SER A 280 18.48 -29.47 -24.07
CA SER A 280 18.02 -29.53 -25.48
C SER A 280 19.19 -29.45 -26.47
N MET A 281 20.17 -28.58 -26.22
CA MET A 281 21.38 -28.50 -27.05
C MET A 281 22.23 -29.76 -26.98
N LYS A 282 22.35 -30.37 -25.79
CA LYS A 282 23.08 -31.64 -25.63
C LYS A 282 22.39 -32.76 -26.40
N LEU A 283 21.06 -32.85 -26.30
CA LEU A 283 20.26 -33.84 -27.01
C LEU A 283 20.39 -33.65 -28.53
N LEU A 284 20.30 -32.41 -29.01
CA LEU A 284 20.46 -32.09 -30.44
C LEU A 284 21.84 -32.50 -30.97
N LYS A 285 22.91 -32.23 -30.20
CA LYS A 285 24.28 -32.68 -30.53
C LYS A 285 24.41 -34.20 -30.53
N SER A 286 23.75 -34.90 -29.60
CA SER A 286 23.73 -36.37 -29.59
C SER A 286 23.01 -36.93 -30.81
N LEU A 287 21.86 -36.35 -31.18
CA LEU A 287 21.11 -36.72 -32.40
C LEU A 287 21.92 -36.49 -33.67
N GLU A 288 22.67 -35.39 -33.74
CA GLU A 288 23.56 -35.07 -34.86
C GLU A 288 24.68 -36.11 -35.00
N ARG A 289 25.21 -36.64 -33.90
CA ARG A 289 26.29 -37.65 -33.91
C ARG A 289 25.84 -39.05 -34.30
N MET A 290 24.65 -39.47 -33.89
CA MET A 290 24.23 -40.87 -34.12
C MET A 290 23.72 -41.13 -35.54
N ASN A 291 23.31 -40.09 -36.29
CA ASN A 291 22.61 -40.32 -37.54
C ASN A 291 23.39 -39.87 -38.77
N GLY A 292 23.98 -40.85 -39.45
CA GLY A 292 24.56 -40.70 -40.80
C GLY A 292 23.50 -40.55 -41.92
N LYS A 293 22.20 -40.63 -41.61
CA LYS A 293 21.11 -40.46 -42.58
C LYS A 293 20.83 -38.97 -42.85
N SER A 294 20.84 -38.58 -44.13
CA SER A 294 20.66 -37.18 -44.56
C SER A 294 19.35 -36.55 -44.04
N SER A 295 18.27 -37.33 -43.92
CA SER A 295 16.97 -36.86 -43.43
C SER A 295 17.02 -36.33 -42.00
N VAL A 296 17.80 -36.96 -41.12
CA VAL A 296 17.92 -36.52 -39.73
C VAL A 296 18.76 -35.26 -39.64
N LYS A 297 19.83 -35.16 -40.44
CA LYS A 297 20.62 -33.94 -40.54
C LYS A 297 19.78 -32.76 -41.03
N GLN A 298 18.89 -32.99 -41.99
CA GLN A 298 17.96 -31.98 -42.49
C GLN A 298 16.92 -31.58 -41.43
N PHE A 299 16.43 -32.53 -40.63
CA PHE A 299 15.53 -32.25 -39.50
C PHE A 299 16.23 -31.46 -38.37
N VAL A 300 17.43 -31.86 -37.97
CA VAL A 300 18.21 -31.12 -36.96
C VAL A 300 18.48 -29.69 -37.42
N LYS A 301 18.73 -29.50 -38.72
CA LYS A 301 18.90 -28.16 -39.32
C LYS A 301 17.61 -27.34 -39.33
N SER A 302 16.43 -27.96 -39.47
CA SER A 302 15.15 -27.25 -39.47
C SER A 302 14.62 -26.94 -38.08
N CYS A 303 15.10 -27.63 -37.05
CA CYS A 303 14.69 -27.44 -35.66
C CYS A 303 15.63 -26.49 -34.91
N PRO A 304 15.28 -25.18 -34.80
CA PRO A 304 16.02 -24.29 -33.91
C PRO A 304 15.97 -24.82 -32.46
N PRO A 305 17.06 -24.69 -31.71
CA PRO A 305 17.06 -25.01 -30.28
C PRO A 305 16.00 -24.17 -29.57
N SER A 306 15.33 -24.76 -28.59
CA SER A 306 14.31 -24.09 -27.78
C SER A 306 14.98 -23.03 -26.90
N LYS A 307 15.13 -21.83 -27.44
CA LYS A 307 15.65 -20.67 -26.71
C LYS A 307 14.49 -19.83 -26.18
N LEU A 308 14.48 -19.56 -24.88
CA LEU A 308 13.52 -18.66 -24.26
C LEU A 308 14.04 -17.23 -24.45
N ASN A 309 13.28 -16.41 -25.16
CA ASN A 309 13.71 -15.08 -25.60
C ASN A 309 13.22 -14.03 -24.59
N LEU A 310 14.06 -13.06 -24.24
CA LEU A 310 13.69 -11.95 -23.35
C LEU A 310 12.89 -10.84 -24.06
N GLY A 311 12.59 -10.99 -25.35
CA GLY A 311 11.98 -9.96 -26.18
C GLY A 311 13.03 -9.11 -26.92
N ASP A 312 14.19 -8.86 -26.31
CA ASP A 312 15.27 -8.04 -26.89
C ASP A 312 16.23 -8.82 -27.81
N GLY A 313 15.84 -10.03 -28.24
CA GLY A 313 16.73 -10.95 -28.95
C GLY A 313 17.82 -11.58 -28.09
N LYS A 314 17.85 -11.29 -26.78
CA LYS A 314 18.74 -11.92 -25.79
C LYS A 314 18.12 -13.20 -25.24
N PHE A 315 18.96 -14.17 -24.92
CA PHE A 315 18.55 -15.47 -24.39
C PHE A 315 18.83 -15.56 -22.89
N PHE A 316 18.01 -16.36 -22.20
CA PHE A 316 18.26 -16.72 -20.80
C PHE A 316 19.47 -17.63 -20.69
N ASP A 317 20.52 -17.12 -20.05
CA ASP A 317 21.68 -17.89 -19.63
C ASP A 317 21.72 -17.99 -18.10
N LYS A 318 22.52 -18.91 -17.56
CA LYS A 318 22.76 -19.05 -16.12
C LYS A 318 23.25 -17.75 -15.49
N ALA A 319 23.90 -16.89 -16.26
CA ALA A 319 24.34 -15.57 -15.83
C ALA A 319 23.21 -14.52 -15.73
N THR A 320 22.05 -14.75 -16.36
CA THR A 320 20.96 -13.75 -16.40
C THR A 320 20.42 -13.43 -15.01
N SER A 321 20.33 -14.40 -14.09
CA SER A 321 19.91 -14.13 -12.71
C SER A 321 20.88 -13.21 -11.97
N LEU A 322 22.18 -13.37 -12.22
CA LEU A 322 23.22 -12.51 -11.64
C LEU A 322 23.17 -11.10 -12.24
N VAL A 323 22.90 -10.98 -13.55
CA VAL A 323 22.71 -9.69 -14.21
C VAL A 323 21.50 -8.94 -13.62
N ILE A 324 20.37 -9.63 -13.39
CA ILE A 324 19.19 -9.03 -12.77
C ILE A 324 19.50 -8.58 -11.34
N LEU A 325 20.19 -9.42 -10.57
CA LEU A 325 20.61 -9.07 -9.21
C LEU A 325 21.54 -7.85 -9.20
N SER A 326 22.51 -7.79 -10.11
CA SER A 326 23.39 -6.63 -10.27
C SER A 326 22.59 -5.36 -10.59
N LYS A 327 21.58 -5.45 -11.46
CA LYS A 327 20.69 -4.33 -11.78
C LYS A 327 19.87 -3.86 -10.58
N SER A 328 19.46 -4.79 -9.72
CA SER A 328 18.80 -4.49 -8.44
C SER A 328 19.72 -3.68 -7.51
N VAL A 329 21.00 -4.05 -7.43
CA VAL A 329 22.00 -3.30 -6.64
C VAL A 329 22.29 -1.92 -7.26
N ASP A 330 22.39 -1.82 -8.58
CA ASP A 330 22.56 -0.53 -9.27
C ASP A 330 21.39 0.43 -8.94
N LEU A 331 20.17 -0.09 -8.93
CA LEU A 331 18.94 0.67 -8.67
C LEU A 331 18.82 1.05 -7.19
N LEU A 332 19.29 0.19 -6.29
CA LEU A 332 19.45 0.51 -4.87
C LEU A 332 20.43 1.67 -4.65
N ILE A 333 21.60 1.66 -5.29
CA ILE A 333 22.58 2.76 -5.19
C ILE A 333 21.95 4.06 -5.70
N TYR A 334 21.19 4.00 -6.79
CA TYR A 334 20.47 5.15 -7.31
C TYR A 334 19.46 5.73 -6.30
N PHE A 335 18.69 4.87 -5.62
CA PHE A 335 17.77 5.34 -4.56
C PHE A 335 18.47 5.94 -3.34
N LEU A 336 19.68 5.51 -3.01
CA LEU A 336 20.44 6.05 -1.88
C LEU A 336 21.12 7.39 -2.19
N LEU A 337 21.30 7.72 -3.47
CA LEU A 337 21.92 8.98 -3.91
C LEU A 337 20.91 10.11 -4.07
N ILE A 338 19.62 9.80 -4.12
CA ILE A 338 18.50 10.76 -4.17
C ILE A 338 18.14 11.18 -2.75
#